data_AF-A0A7X7MT36-F1
#
_entry.id   AF-A0A7X7MT36-F1
#
_cell.length_a   1.000
_cell.length_b   1.000
_cell.length_c   1.000
_cell.angle_alpha   90.00
_cell.angle_beta   90.00
_cell.angle_gamma   90.00
#
_symmetry.space_group_name_H-M   'P 1'
#
loop_
_entity.id
_entity.type
_entity.pdbx_description
1 polymer ?
#
loop_
_entity_poly.entity_id
_entity_poly.type
_entity_poly.pdbx_seq_one_letter_code
_entity_poly.pdbx_strand_id
1 'polypeptide(L)' 'VDFYSGIIYRAIGIPKEMFTVMFALGRLPGWIAHWKEAREDPRFKLQRPRQIYVGPNMRVLRDEDKTREH' A
#
# COMPACT_ATOMS: atom_id res chain seq x y z
N VAL A 1 3.52 5.46 -20.74
CA VAL A 1 4.47 6.32 -19.98
C VAL A 1 5.76 5.57 -19.69
N ASP A 2 5.70 4.32 -19.21
CA ASP A 2 6.88 3.55 -18.77
C ASP A 2 7.89 3.16 -19.86
N PHE A 3 7.47 3.14 -21.14
CA PHE A 3 8.36 2.81 -22.26
C PHE A 3 9.33 3.95 -22.61
N TYR A 4 8.87 5.21 -22.55
CA TYR A 4 9.71 6.38 -22.85
C TYR A 4 10.55 6.82 -21.66
N SER A 5 10.05 6.64 -20.43
CA SER A 5 10.82 6.94 -19.21
C SER A 5 12.01 5.99 -19.03
N GLY A 6 11.89 4.71 -19.39
CA GLY A 6 13.01 3.77 -19.36
C GLY A 6 14.17 4.13 -20.30
N ILE A 7 13.88 4.72 -21.47
CA ILE A 7 14.90 5.20 -22.43
C ILE A 7 15.56 6.48 -21.90
N ILE A 8 14.78 7.40 -21.33
CA ILE A 8 15.29 8.64 -20.73
C ILE A 8 16.17 8.36 -19.52
N TYR A 9 15.78 7.44 -18.61
CA TYR A 9 16.59 7.09 -17.45
C TYR A 9 17.89 6.38 -17.81
N ARG A 10 17.87 5.58 -18.88
CA ARG A 10 19.09 4.96 -19.43
C ARG A 10 20.01 5.99 -20.08
N ALA A 11 19.47 7.04 -20.70
CA ALA A 11 20.23 8.15 -21.29
C ALA A 11 20.87 9.08 -20.23
N ILE A 12 20.25 9.20 -19.05
CA ILE A 12 20.77 9.98 -17.90
C ILE A 12 21.80 9.18 -17.08
N GLY A 13 22.02 7.90 -17.40
CA GLY A 13 23.00 7.04 -16.73
C GLY A 13 22.53 6.47 -15.38
N ILE A 14 21.23 6.52 -15.10
CA ILE A 14 20.66 6.06 -13.84
C ILE A 14 20.52 4.52 -13.89
N PRO A 15 21.06 3.77 -12.91
CA PRO A 15 20.93 2.32 -12.86
C PRO A 15 19.46 1.91 -12.75
N LYS A 16 19.12 0.80 -13.43
CA LYS A 16 17.75 0.25 -13.53
C LYS A 16 17.06 0.03 -12.17
N GLU A 17 17.82 -0.20 -11.10
CA GLU A 17 17.28 -0.37 -9.74
C GLU A 17 16.63 0.92 -9.19
N MET A 18 16.99 2.10 -9.71
CA MET A 18 16.47 3.38 -9.23
C MET A 18 15.16 3.83 -9.91
N PHE A 19 14.62 3.03 -10.84
CA PHE A 19 13.38 3.39 -11.55
C PHE A 19 12.19 3.51 -10.59
N THR A 20 12.13 2.66 -9.56
CA THR A 20 11.09 2.72 -8.52
C THR A 20 11.17 4.02 -7.70
N VAL A 21 12.38 4.51 -7.42
CA VAL A 21 12.59 5.75 -6.66
C VAL A 21 12.16 6.96 -7.49
N MET A 22 12.51 7.00 -8.78
CA MET A 22 12.09 8.08 -9.68
C MET A 22 10.57 8.12 -9.88
N PHE A 23 9.92 6.95 -9.96
CA PHE A 23 8.47 6.87 -9.97
C PHE A 23 7.84 7.41 -8.68
N ALA A 24 8.38 7.02 -7.52
CA ALA A 24 7.91 7.50 -6.23
C ALA A 24 8.03 9.04 -6.13
N LEU A 25 9.17 9.60 -6.53
CA LEU A 25 9.41 11.05 -6.56
C LEU A 25 8.38 11.79 -7.43
N GLY A 26 8.03 11.24 -8.60
CA GLY A 26 7.01 11.81 -9.48
C GLY A 26 5.60 11.76 -8.88
N ARG A 27 5.30 10.81 -8.00
CA ARG A 27 3.99 10.67 -7.33
C ARG A 27 3.88 11.46 -6.02
N LEU A 28 5.01 11.87 -5.42
CA LEU A 28 5.03 12.65 -4.18
C LEU A 28 4.15 13.92 -4.24
N PRO A 29 4.21 14.77 -5.29
CA PRO A 29 3.37 15.97 -5.33
C PRO A 29 1.87 15.64 -5.33
N GLY A 30 1.48 14.57 -6.03
CA GLY A 30 0.09 14.10 -6.06
C GLY A 30 -0.39 13.58 -4.70
N TRP A 31 0.45 12.82 -3.99
CA TRP A 31 0.13 12.36 -2.64
C TRP A 31 0.02 13.53 -1.64
N ILE A 32 0.89 14.53 -1.76
CA ILE A 32 0.84 15.73 -0.92
C ILE A 32 -0.44 16.53 -1.21
N ALA A 33 -0.84 16.68 -2.48
CA ALA A 33 -2.08 17.34 -2.86
C ALA A 33 -3.30 16.61 -2.27
N HIS A 34 -3.40 15.29 -2.44
CA HIS A 34 -4.48 14.48 -1.87
C HIS A 34 -4.53 14.54 -0.34
N TRP A 35 -3.36 14.53 0.32
CA TRP A 35 -3.31 14.66 1.77
C TRP A 35 -3.78 16.03 2.24
N LYS A 36 -3.38 17.10 1.54
CA LYS A 36 -3.79 18.47 1.85
C LYS A 36 -5.30 18.63 1.69
N GLU A 37 -5.87 18.19 0.58
CA GLU A 37 -7.32 18.21 0.34
C GLU A 37 -8.09 17.43 1.42
N ALA A 38 -7.60 16.26 1.80
CA ALA A 38 -8.18 15.46 2.88
C ALA A 38 -8.08 16.14 4.26
N ARG A 39 -7.00 16.89 4.52
CA ARG A 39 -6.78 17.61 5.78
C ARG A 39 -7.67 18.85 5.91
N GLU A 40 -7.91 19.52 4.79
CA GLU A 40 -8.68 20.78 4.72
C GLU A 40 -10.20 20.54 4.61
N ASP A 41 -10.65 19.32 4.26
CA ASP A 41 -12.08 18.98 4.24
C ASP A 41 -12.67 18.84 5.67
N PRO A 42 -13.59 19.71 6.10
CA PRO A 42 -14.23 19.62 7.42
C PRO A 42 -15.11 18.38 7.58
N ARG A 43 -15.41 17.65 6.49
CA ARG A 43 -16.16 16.38 6.50
C ARG A 43 -15.25 15.15 6.45
N PHE A 44 -13.94 15.34 6.47
CA PHE A 44 -12.98 14.24 6.43
C PHE A 44 -13.23 13.27 7.59
N LYS A 45 -13.44 12.00 7.25
CA LYS A 45 -13.62 10.91 8.20
C LYS A 45 -12.53 9.88 8.01
N LEU A 46 -12.02 9.38 9.13
CA LEU A 46 -11.04 8.30 9.12
C LEU A 46 -11.61 7.08 8.40
N GLN A 47 -10.89 6.61 7.37
CA GLN A 47 -11.28 5.43 6.62
C GLN A 47 -11.18 4.20 7.53
N ARG A 48 -12.32 3.56 7.80
CA ARG A 48 -12.45 2.34 8.61
C ARG A 48 -13.13 1.25 7.78
N PRO A 49 -12.40 0.60 6.85
CA PRO A 49 -12.96 -0.51 6.10
C PRO A 49 -13.36 -1.63 7.06
N ARG A 50 -14.52 -2.24 6.84
CA ARG A 50 -14.99 -3.41 7.60
C ARG A 50 -14.70 -4.67 6.81
N GLN A 51 -14.24 -5.69 7.50
CA GLN A 51 -14.10 -7.03 6.93
C GLN A 51 -15.28 -7.89 7.38
N ILE A 52 -15.86 -8.65 6.44
CA ILE A 52 -16.89 -9.65 6.75
C ILE A 52 -16.15 -10.94 7.12
N TYR A 53 -16.41 -11.44 8.33
CA TYR A 53 -15.84 -12.71 8.79
C TYR A 53 -16.57 -13.89 8.14
N VAL A 54 -15.84 -14.70 7.39
CA VAL A 54 -16.31 -15.96 6.77
C VAL A 54 -15.56 -17.18 7.30
N GLY A 55 -14.91 -17.01 8.46
CA GLY A 55 -14.17 -18.09 9.11
C GLY A 55 -15.10 -19.08 9.83
N PRO A 56 -14.53 -20.15 10.39
CA PRO A 56 -15.29 -21.18 11.09
C PRO A 56 -16.03 -20.61 12.31
N ASN A 57 -17.24 -21.13 12.56
CA ASN A 57 -18.01 -20.82 13.76
C ASN A 57 -17.21 -21.15 15.04
N MET A 58 -17.61 -20.53 16.16
CA MET A 58 -17.00 -20.75 17.48
C MET A 58 -16.74 -22.25 17.73
N ARG A 59 -15.46 -22.60 17.91
CA ARG A 59 -15.05 -23.96 18.24
C ARG A 59 -14.61 -24.00 19.69
N VAL A 60 -15.02 -25.05 20.41
CA VAL A 60 -14.45 -25.39 21.71
C VAL A 60 -13.07 -25.97 21.44
N LEU A 61 -12.02 -25.32 21.97
CA LEU A 61 -10.67 -25.86 21.93
C LEU A 61 -10.66 -27.13 22.78
N ARG A 62 -10.51 -28.30 22.14
CA ARG A 62 -10.28 -29.57 22.84
C ARG A 62 -8.81 -29.60 23.27
N ASP A 63 -8.52 -30.20 24.42
CA ASP A 63 -7.16 -30.23 24.96
C ASP A 63 -6.15 -30.91 24.02
N GLU A 64 -6.62 -31.79 23.13
CA GLU A 64 -5.83 -32.46 22.08
C GLU A 64 -5.35 -31.51 20.96
N ASP A 65 -6.02 -30.37 20.77
CA ASP A 65 -5.68 -29.39 19.74
C ASP A 65 -4.61 -28.37 20.23
N LYS A 66 -4.26 -28.37 21.54
CA LYS A 66 -3.23 -27.49 22.13
C LYS A 66 -1.79 -27.93 21.82
N THR A 67 -1.58 -29.17 21.40
CA THR A 67 -0.22 -29.74 21.19
C THR A 67 0.26 -29.62 19.74
N ARG A 68 -0.56 -29.06 18.83
CA ARG A 68 -0.25 -28.95 17.39
C ARG A 68 0.24 -27.58 16.94
N GLU A 69 0.32 -26.60 17.84
CA GLU A 69 0.82 -25.25 17.54
C GLU A 69 2.24 -24.97 18.06
N HIS A 70 2.99 -26.01 18.47
CA HIS A 70 4.42 -25.93 18.79
C HIS A 70 5.30 -26.54 17.70
#